data_AF-A0AAU5YGX2-F1
#
_entry.id   AF-A0AAU5YGX2-F1
#
_cell.length_a   1.000
_cell.length_b   1.000
_cell.length_c   1.000
_cell.angle_alpha   90.00
_cell.angle_beta   90.00
_cell.angle_gamma   90.00
#
_symmetry.space_group_name_H-M   'P 1'
#
loop_
_entity.id
_entity.type
_entity.pdbx_description
1 polymer ?
#
loop_
_entity_poly.entity_id
_entity_poly.type
_entity_poly.pdbx_seq_one_letter_code
_entity_poly.pdbx_strand_id
1 'polypeptide(L)' 'MTREERHALLGPEIVAHIHKVVDAAPDPSPELVAELRRIMTRPAGNRRPAARPARAAA' A
#
# COMPACT_ATOMS: atom_id res chain seq x y z
N MET A 1 11.64 -12.23 -5.41
CA MET A 1 11.61 -11.40 -6.61
C MET A 1 12.84 -10.50 -6.61
N THR A 2 13.70 -10.61 -7.60
CA THR A 2 14.95 -9.86 -7.72
C THR A 2 14.69 -8.45 -8.30
N ARG A 3 15.75 -7.64 -8.39
CA ARG A 3 15.68 -6.34 -9.07
C ARG A 3 15.51 -6.53 -10.58
N GLU A 4 16.24 -7.46 -11.19
CA GLU A 4 16.10 -7.73 -12.62
C GLU A 4 14.69 -8.23 -12.97
N GLU A 5 14.12 -9.13 -12.17
CA GLU A 5 12.75 -9.63 -12.39
C GLU A 5 11.71 -8.50 -12.33
N ARG A 6 11.87 -7.54 -11.41
CA ARG A 6 10.97 -6.37 -11.31
C ARG A 6 11.11 -5.44 -12.49
N HIS A 7 12.34 -5.19 -12.92
CA HIS A 7 12.61 -4.36 -14.09
C HIS A 7 12.11 -5.03 -15.37
N ALA A 8 12.17 -6.36 -15.47
CA ALA A 8 11.65 -7.11 -16.60
C ALA A 8 10.11 -7.03 -16.72
N LEU A 9 9.38 -6.92 -15.60
CA LEU A 9 7.91 -6.76 -15.63
C LEU A 9 7.46 -5.42 -16.23
N LEU A 10 8.18 -4.34 -15.93
CA LEU A 10 7.78 -2.99 -16.35
C LEU A 10 8.48 -2.53 -17.63
N GLY A 11 9.70 -3.00 -17.86
CA GLY A 11 10.57 -2.52 -18.92
C GLY A 11 11.29 -1.21 -18.55
N PRO A 12 12.40 -0.90 -19.25
CA PRO A 12 13.25 0.25 -18.92
C PRO A 12 12.56 1.61 -19.14
N GLU A 13 11.69 1.72 -20.15
CA GLU A 13 11.00 2.98 -20.47
C GLU A 13 9.99 3.38 -19.39
N ILE A 14 9.22 2.41 -18.88
CA ILE A 14 8.25 2.65 -17.81
C ILE A 14 8.96 3.01 -16.50
N VAL A 15 10.07 2.35 -16.19
CA VAL A 15 10.88 2.69 -15.01
C VAL A 15 11.42 4.12 -15.13
N ALA A 16 11.93 4.52 -16.30
CA ALA A 16 12.39 5.89 -16.53
C ALA A 16 11.25 6.91 -16.38
N HIS A 17 10.05 6.58 -16.88
CA HIS A 17 8.87 7.43 -16.70
C HIS A 17 8.49 7.60 -15.22
N ILE A 18 8.46 6.50 -14.45
CA ILE A 18 8.16 6.53 -13.01
C ILE A 18 9.16 7.43 -12.28
N HIS A 19 10.46 7.28 -12.54
CA HIS A 19 11.48 8.13 -11.93
C HIS A 19 11.25 9.61 -12.24
N LYS A 20 11.00 9.96 -13.51
CA LYS A 20 10.69 11.34 -13.89
C LYS A 20 9.50 11.93 -13.14
N VAL A 21 8.44 11.14 -12.94
CA VAL A 21 7.24 11.58 -12.21
C VAL A 21 7.52 11.73 -10.71
N VAL A 22 8.28 10.80 -10.12
CA VAL A 22 8.66 10.84 -8.71
C VAL A 22 9.56 12.04 -8.41
N ASP A 23 10.56 12.30 -9.25
CA ASP A 23 11.49 13.42 -9.07
C ASP A 23 10.80 14.79 -9.22
N ALA A 24 9.71 14.85 -9.99
CA ALA A 24 8.90 16.05 -10.16
C ALA A 24 7.88 16.27 -9.02
N ALA A 25 7.61 15.25 -8.21
CA ALA A 25 6.65 15.35 -7.13
C ALA A 25 7.28 16.02 -5.90
N PRO A 26 6.53 16.86 -5.16
CA PRO A 26 6.99 17.36 -3.88
C PRO A 26 7.15 16.21 -2.89
N ASP A 27 8.08 16.34 -1.95
CA ASP A 27 8.24 15.37 -0.87
C ASP A 27 6.94 15.26 -0.05
N PRO A 28 6.52 14.04 0.31
CA PRO A 28 5.34 13.84 1.13
C PRO A 28 5.57 14.35 2.56
N SER A 29 4.53 14.88 3.19
CA SER A 29 4.64 15.32 4.58
C SER A 29 4.87 14.13 5.52
N PRO A 30 5.55 14.34 6.67
CA PRO A 30 5.78 13.28 7.65
C PRO A 30 4.48 12.61 8.13
N GLU A 31 3.40 13.37 8.26
CA GLU A 31 2.09 12.90 8.69
C GLU A 31 1.47 11.95 7.66
N LEU A 32 1.54 12.32 6.37
CA LEU A 32 1.08 11.47 5.27
C LEU A 32 1.88 10.17 5.21
N VAL A 33 3.21 10.25 5.38
CA VAL A 33 4.07 9.05 5.42
C VAL A 33 3.67 8.15 6.59
N ALA A 34 3.39 8.71 7.77
CA ALA A 34 2.96 7.96 8.94
C ALA A 34 1.61 7.26 8.72
N GLU A 35 0.65 7.93 8.09
CA GLU A 35 -0.64 7.35 7.75
C GLU A 35 -0.52 6.20 6.74
N LEU A 36 0.21 6.41 5.64
CA LEU A 36 0.44 5.38 4.64
C LEU A 36 1.15 4.16 5.24
N ARG A 37 2.16 4.37 6.09
CA ARG A 37 2.81 3.28 6.83
C ARG A 37 1.81 2.49 7.66
N ARG A 38 0.92 3.16 8.40
CA ARG A 38 -0.12 2.50 9.21
C ARG A 38 -1.03 1.62 8.35
N ILE A 39 -1.49 2.14 7.20
CA ILE A 39 -2.39 1.42 6.28
C ILE A 39 -1.69 0.19 5.70
N MET A 40 -0.48 0.37 5.16
CA MET A 40 0.23 -0.68 4.42
C MET A 40 0.81 -1.77 5.32
N THR A 41 1.13 -1.46 6.59
CA THR A 41 1.68 -2.44 7.54
C THR A 41 0.61 -3.20 8.33
N ARG A 42 -0.62 -2.70 8.38
CA ARG A 42 -1.77 -3.34 9.04
C ARG A 42 -3.00 -3.36 8.14
N PRO A 43 -2.97 -4.01 6.96
CA PRO A 43 -4.09 -3.99 6.01
C PRO A 43 -5.40 -4.56 6.60
N ALA A 44 -5.32 -5.39 7.65
CA ALA A 44 -6.47 -5.95 8.36
C ALA A 44 -6.89 -5.18 9.64
N GLY A 45 -6.15 -4.15 10.05
CA GLY A 45 -6.19 -3.60 11.41
C GLY A 45 -7.24 -2.51 11.66
N ASN A 46 -8.53 -2.87 11.66
CA ASN A 46 -9.58 -2.41 12.62
C ASN A 46 -11.01 -2.83 12.23
N ARG A 47 -11.22 -3.90 11.45
CA ARG A 47 -12.56 -4.51 11.41
C ARG A 47 -12.77 -5.27 12.72
N ARG A 48 -13.32 -4.58 13.74
CA ARG A 48 -14.00 -5.25 14.85
C ARG A 48 -14.97 -6.25 14.21
N PRO A 49 -14.84 -7.57 14.40
CA PRO A 49 -15.80 -8.51 13.82
C PRO A 49 -17.18 -8.08 14.28
N ALA A 50 -18.10 -7.88 13.34
CA ALA A 50 -19.50 -7.60 13.67
C ALA A 50 -19.96 -8.71 14.63
N ALA A 51 -20.45 -8.32 15.80
CA ALA A 51 -20.90 -9.28 16.80
C ALA A 51 -21.88 -10.24 16.14
N ARG A 52 -21.54 -11.53 16.08
CA ARG A 52 -22.43 -12.57 15.58
C ARG A 52 -23.71 -12.49 16.42
N PRO A 53 -24.91 -12.29 15.85
CA PRO A 53 -26.12 -12.30 16.67
C PRO A 53 -26.18 -13.65 17.38
N ALA A 54 -26.38 -13.61 18.70
CA ALA A 54 -26.57 -14.81 19.48
C ALA A 54 -27.74 -15.58 18.87
N ARG A 55 -27.48 -16.79 18.41
CA ARG A 55 -28.53 -17.68 17.91
C ARG A 55 -29.52 -17.86 19.05
N ALA A 56 -30.74 -17.36 18.90
CA ALA A 56 -31.81 -17.61 19.85
C ALA A 56 -31.98 -19.14 19.95
N ALA A 57 -31.86 -19.66 21.16
CA ALA A 57 -32.13 -21.06 21.44
C ALA A 57 -33.64 -21.30 21.24
N ALA A 58 -33.95 -22.31 20.42
CA ALA A 58 -35.25 -22.95 20.32
C ALA A 58 -35.01 -24.46 20.38
#